data_AF-X1BW88-F1
#
_entry.id   AF-X1BW88-F1
#
_cell.length_a   1.000
_cell.length_b   1.000
_cell.length_c   1.000
_cell.angle_alpha   90.00
_cell.angle_beta   90.00
_cell.angle_gamma   90.00
#
_symmetry.space_group_name_H-M   'P 1'
#
loop_
_entity.id
_entity.type
_entity.pdbx_description
1 polymer ?
#
loop_
_entity_poly.entity_id
_entity_poly.type
_entity_poly.pdbx_seq_one_letter_code
_entity_poly.pdbx_strand_id
1 'polypeptide(L)'
;IAGYRPLINLILKAPKSAILITLIIVLISYWPLAHLGTEFMPELDEGTWMYMPTMLPGLSIGKARQILQQTDKLIKSVPEVKTVYGKIGRAQTATDPAPLTMIETVIQFKPKSEWRKGMTAAKLKAEHNHAYFNSHTRQGNKTNTYCYR
;
A
#
# COMPACT_ATOMS: atom_id res chain seq x y z
N ILE A 1 46.00 4.89 -18.83
CA ILE A 1 46.39 6.31 -19.06
C ILE A 1 46.18 6.78 -20.51
N ALA A 2 46.25 5.90 -21.53
CA ALA A 2 46.13 6.28 -22.95
C ALA A 2 44.81 6.99 -23.34
N GLY A 3 43.69 6.71 -22.67
CA GLY A 3 42.39 7.35 -22.99
C GLY A 3 42.15 8.72 -22.35
N TYR A 4 42.88 9.09 -21.28
CA TYR A 4 42.65 10.34 -20.54
C TYR A 4 43.20 11.58 -21.28
N ARG A 5 44.43 11.46 -21.80
CA ARG A 5 45.12 12.53 -22.54
C ARG A 5 44.38 13.00 -23.81
N PRO A 6 43.81 12.14 -24.67
CA PRO A 6 43.06 12.60 -25.84
C PRO A 6 41.75 13.28 -25.46
N LEU A 7 41.06 12.82 -24.41
CA LEU A 7 39.80 13.40 -23.95
C LEU A 7 39.98 14.82 -23.43
N ILE A 8 40.98 15.07 -22.58
CA ILE A 8 41.22 16.41 -22.01
C ILE A 8 41.68 17.41 -23.09
N ASN A 9 42.49 16.95 -24.06
CA ASN A 9 42.91 17.79 -25.17
C ASN A 9 41.73 18.21 -26.07
N LEU A 10 40.71 17.37 -26.18
CA LEU A 10 39.49 17.67 -26.95
C LEU A 10 38.60 18.69 -26.23
N ILE A 11 38.46 18.55 -24.91
CA ILE A 11 37.73 19.48 -24.03
C ILE A 11 38.40 20.86 -24.01
N LEU A 12 39.74 20.91 -23.90
CA LEU A 12 40.52 22.16 -23.87
C LEU A 12 40.50 22.93 -25.20
N LYS A 13 40.35 22.24 -26.34
CA LYS A 13 40.27 22.87 -27.67
C LYS A 13 38.95 23.60 -27.92
N ALA A 14 37.86 23.15 -27.30
CA ALA A 14 36.53 23.70 -27.53
C ALA A 14 35.72 23.81 -26.22
N PRO A 15 36.13 24.68 -25.27
CA PRO A 15 35.50 24.78 -23.95
C PRO A 15 34.01 25.15 -24.03
N LYS A 16 33.60 25.94 -25.04
CA LYS A 16 32.18 26.28 -25.27
C LYS A 16 31.32 25.04 -25.56
N SER A 17 31.86 24.06 -26.28
CA SER A 17 31.15 22.81 -26.59
C SER A 17 30.98 21.93 -25.34
N ALA A 18 31.99 21.89 -24.46
CA ALA A 18 31.92 21.17 -23.19
C ALA A 18 30.86 21.77 -22.25
N ILE A 19 30.75 23.10 -22.21
CA ILE A 19 29.70 23.81 -21.46
C ILE A 19 28.32 23.48 -22.03
N LEU A 20 28.15 23.52 -23.36
CA LEU A 20 26.88 23.20 -24.02
C LEU A 20 26.45 21.76 -23.73
N ILE A 21 27.37 20.79 -23.82
CA ILE A 21 27.08 19.38 -23.53
C ILE A 21 26.64 19.21 -22.07
N THR A 22 27.33 19.85 -21.13
CA THR A 22 26.94 19.83 -19.71
C THR A 22 25.53 20.40 -19.51
N LEU A 23 25.22 21.52 -20.17
CA LEU A 23 23.89 22.14 -20.08
C LEU A 23 22.79 21.22 -20.61
N ILE A 24 23.04 20.55 -21.74
CA ILE A 24 22.11 19.57 -22.33
C ILE A 24 21.88 18.40 -21.37
N ILE A 25 22.94 17.86 -20.76
CA ILE A 25 22.82 16.75 -19.80
C ILE A 25 21.99 17.16 -18.58
N VAL A 26 22.18 18.38 -18.05
CA VAL A 26 21.38 18.90 -16.94
C VAL A 26 19.90 19.03 -17.32
N LEU A 27 19.60 19.57 -18.51
CA LEU A 27 18.22 19.71 -19.00
C LEU A 27 17.54 18.35 -19.19
N ILE A 28 18.24 17.36 -19.74
CA ILE A 28 17.73 15.99 -19.89
C ILE A 28 17.50 15.35 -18.51
N SER A 29 18.39 15.58 -17.56
CA SER A 29 18.29 15.03 -16.19
C SER A 29 17.16 15.66 -15.38
N TYR A 30 16.76 16.89 -15.72
CA TYR A 30 15.65 17.58 -15.06
C TYR A 30 14.28 16.94 -15.38
N TRP A 31 14.11 16.43 -16.60
CA TRP A 31 12.85 15.81 -17.04
C TRP A 31 12.41 14.61 -16.17
N PRO A 32 13.23 13.57 -15.90
CA PRO A 32 12.83 12.46 -15.04
C PRO A 32 12.62 12.90 -13.59
N LEU A 33 13.40 13.89 -13.10
CA LEU A 33 13.25 14.39 -11.73
C LEU A 33 11.85 14.97 -11.48
N ALA A 34 11.25 15.61 -12.50
CA ALA A 34 9.87 16.11 -12.42
C ALA A 34 8.80 15.00 -12.43
N HIS A 35 9.14 13.79 -12.86
CA HIS A 35 8.22 12.64 -12.92
C HIS A 35 8.43 11.65 -11.76
N LEU A 36 9.43 11.86 -10.91
CA LEU A 36 9.64 11.04 -9.72
C LEU A 36 8.60 11.42 -8.66
N GLY A 37 7.74 10.48 -8.30
CA GLY A 37 6.89 10.59 -7.12
C GLY A 37 7.73 10.53 -5.84
N THR A 38 7.33 11.30 -4.83
CA THR A 38 7.92 11.21 -3.50
C THR A 38 7.10 10.22 -2.66
N GLU A 39 7.71 9.11 -2.26
CA GLU A 39 7.17 8.26 -1.19
C GLU A 39 8.06 8.40 0.05
N PHE A 40 7.44 8.54 1.23
CA PHE A 40 8.18 8.68 2.49
C PHE A 40 8.98 7.40 2.84
N MET A 41 8.40 6.22 2.56
CA MET A 41 9.02 4.92 2.81
C MET A 41 8.52 3.88 1.78
N PRO A 42 9.40 2.98 1.29
CA PRO A 42 9.01 1.93 0.35
C PRO A 42 8.01 0.94 0.98
N GLU A 43 7.25 0.28 0.11
CA GLU A 43 6.24 -0.71 0.49
C GLU A 43 6.89 -1.95 1.11
N LEU A 44 6.87 -2.04 2.44
CA LEU A 44 7.36 -3.21 3.17
C LEU A 44 6.26 -4.28 3.17
N ASP A 45 6.64 -5.52 2.86
CA ASP A 45 5.74 -6.67 2.87
C ASP A 45 6.02 -7.52 4.10
N GLU A 46 5.17 -7.36 5.12
CA GLU A 46 5.27 -8.06 6.41
C GLU A 46 4.60 -9.44 6.38
N GLY A 47 3.95 -9.83 5.27
CA GLY A 47 3.17 -11.06 5.18
C GLY A 47 1.85 -11.04 5.96
N THR A 48 1.53 -9.94 6.63
CA THR A 48 0.26 -9.64 7.30
C THR A 48 -0.31 -8.34 6.78
N TRP A 49 -1.64 -8.24 6.67
CA TRP A 49 -2.33 -6.97 6.41
C TRP A 49 -3.20 -6.57 7.58
N MET A 50 -3.38 -5.25 7.72
CA MET A 50 -4.25 -4.66 8.73
C MET A 50 -5.46 -4.00 8.06
N TYR A 51 -6.64 -4.54 8.35
CA TYR A 51 -7.92 -4.04 7.85
C TYR A 51 -8.65 -3.27 8.94
N MET A 52 -8.85 -1.96 8.73
CA MET A 52 -9.41 -1.04 9.74
C MET A 52 -10.60 -0.23 9.20
N PRO A 53 -11.80 -0.81 9.09
CA PRO A 53 -12.97 -0.05 8.69
C PRO A 53 -13.57 0.72 9.88
N THR A 54 -14.12 1.88 9.57
CA THR A 54 -14.89 2.70 10.51
C THR A 54 -16.39 2.55 10.23
N MET A 55 -17.19 2.46 11.28
CA MET A 55 -18.65 2.35 11.20
C MET A 55 -19.33 3.65 11.63
N LEU A 56 -20.62 3.77 11.28
CA LEU A 56 -21.45 4.88 11.72
C LEU A 56 -21.60 4.89 13.26
N PRO A 57 -21.53 6.07 13.89
CA PRO A 57 -21.79 6.21 15.33
C PRO A 57 -23.24 5.86 15.64
N GLY A 58 -23.48 5.08 16.70
CA GLY A 58 -24.83 4.63 17.11
C GLY A 58 -25.17 3.18 16.74
N LEU A 59 -24.26 2.45 16.11
CA LEU A 59 -24.44 1.02 15.85
C LEU A 59 -24.41 0.21 17.15
N SER A 60 -25.34 -0.74 17.32
CA SER A 60 -25.36 -1.57 18.53
C SER A 60 -24.16 -2.53 18.57
N ILE A 61 -23.64 -2.80 19.77
CA ILE A 61 -22.51 -3.73 19.98
C ILE A 61 -22.82 -5.11 19.40
N GLY A 62 -24.06 -5.59 19.54
CA GLY A 62 -24.51 -6.85 18.96
C GLY A 62 -24.42 -6.85 17.43
N LYS A 63 -24.83 -5.75 16.78
CA LYS A 63 -24.74 -5.63 15.32
C LYS A 63 -23.29 -5.50 14.85
N ALA A 64 -22.45 -4.77 15.58
CA ALA A 64 -21.02 -4.66 15.28
C ALA A 64 -20.33 -6.04 15.33
N ARG A 65 -20.62 -6.84 16.36
CA ARG A 65 -20.13 -8.23 16.46
C ARG A 65 -20.59 -9.11 15.30
N GLN A 66 -21.84 -8.97 14.89
CA GLN A 66 -22.37 -9.71 13.73
C GLN A 66 -21.62 -9.32 12.44
N ILE A 67 -21.40 -8.02 12.21
CA ILE A 67 -20.69 -7.52 11.04
C ILE A 67 -19.24 -8.00 11.04
N LEU A 68 -18.55 -7.96 12.19
CA LEU A 68 -17.20 -8.49 12.33
C LEU A 68 -17.15 -9.97 11.94
N GLN A 69 -18.02 -10.81 12.52
CA GLN A 69 -18.04 -12.24 12.21
C GLN A 69 -18.33 -12.53 10.74
N GLN A 70 -19.21 -11.75 10.10
CA GLN A 70 -19.49 -11.87 8.68
C GLN A 70 -18.27 -11.49 7.84
N THR A 71 -17.61 -10.39 8.21
CA THR A 71 -16.42 -9.89 7.52
C THR A 71 -15.25 -10.86 7.66
N ASP A 72 -15.00 -11.37 8.86
CA ASP A 72 -13.94 -12.36 9.12
C ASP A 72 -14.15 -13.64 8.31
N LYS A 73 -15.40 -14.13 8.20
CA LYS A 73 -15.74 -15.29 7.37
C LYS A 73 -15.49 -15.03 5.89
N LEU A 74 -15.86 -13.84 5.39
CA LEU A 74 -15.63 -13.45 4.01
C LEU A 74 -14.12 -13.36 3.71
N ILE A 75 -13.34 -12.72 4.57
CA ILE A 75 -11.88 -12.62 4.40
C ILE A 75 -11.25 -14.02 4.44
N LYS A 76 -11.68 -14.88 5.37
CA LYS A 76 -11.16 -16.25 5.48
C LYS A 76 -11.51 -17.15 4.28
N SER A 77 -12.51 -16.78 3.48
CA SER A 77 -12.84 -17.50 2.24
C SER A 77 -11.80 -17.34 1.14
N VAL A 78 -10.91 -16.34 1.24
CA VAL A 78 -9.81 -16.11 0.29
C VAL A 78 -8.73 -17.18 0.51
N PRO A 79 -8.32 -17.93 -0.53
CA PRO A 79 -7.44 -19.09 -0.37
C PRO A 79 -6.03 -18.74 0.08
N GLU A 80 -5.56 -17.51 -0.18
CA GLU A 80 -4.26 -17.00 0.27
C GLU A 80 -4.20 -16.67 1.76
N VAL A 81 -5.34 -16.54 2.43
CA VAL A 81 -5.42 -16.18 3.85
C VAL A 81 -5.21 -17.42 4.71
N LYS A 82 -4.35 -17.31 5.72
CA LYS A 82 -4.08 -18.35 6.73
C LYS A 82 -4.98 -18.16 7.94
N THR A 83 -4.94 -16.97 8.54
CA THR A 83 -5.72 -16.64 9.75
C THR A 83 -6.22 -15.20 9.71
N VAL A 84 -7.38 -14.97 10.31
CA VAL A 84 -8.02 -13.65 10.45
C VAL A 84 -8.33 -13.43 11.92
N TYR A 85 -7.84 -12.33 12.47
CA TYR A 85 -8.03 -11.93 13.86
C TYR A 85 -8.74 -10.58 13.93
N GLY A 86 -10.05 -10.62 14.08
CA GLY A 86 -10.91 -9.46 14.22
C GLY A 86 -11.04 -8.98 15.67
N LYS A 87 -10.92 -7.66 15.88
CA LYS A 87 -11.11 -6.95 17.14
C LYS A 87 -12.07 -5.79 16.91
N ILE A 88 -13.02 -5.60 17.84
CA ILE A 88 -13.91 -4.42 17.85
C ILE A 88 -13.58 -3.60 19.10
N GLY A 89 -13.30 -2.31 18.89
CA GLY A 89 -13.06 -1.35 19.95
C GLY A 89 -11.86 -1.66 20.84
N ARG A 90 -11.88 -1.10 22.06
CA ARG A 90 -10.74 -1.09 22.97
C ARG A 90 -10.39 -2.47 23.53
N ALA A 91 -9.09 -2.80 23.55
CA ALA A 91 -8.58 -3.78 24.49
C ALA A 91 -8.63 -3.20 25.92
N GLN A 92 -8.65 -4.04 26.97
CA GLN A 92 -8.60 -3.60 28.38
C GLN A 92 -7.20 -3.09 28.78
N THR A 93 -6.61 -2.21 27.97
CA THR A 93 -5.32 -1.55 28.20
C THR A 93 -5.48 -0.06 27.88
N ALA A 94 -4.68 0.80 28.52
CA ALA A 94 -4.68 2.24 28.28
C ALA A 94 -3.98 2.64 26.97
N THR A 95 -3.28 1.70 26.31
CA THR A 95 -2.42 1.97 25.15
C THR A 95 -3.14 2.09 23.81
N ASP A 96 -4.45 1.81 23.77
CA ASP A 96 -5.23 1.91 22.54
C ASP A 96 -6.58 2.59 22.83
N PRO A 97 -6.82 3.82 22.35
CA PRO A 97 -8.09 4.51 22.50
C PRO A 97 -9.10 4.20 21.37
N ALA A 98 -9.08 2.99 20.78
CA ALA A 98 -10.02 2.60 19.72
C ALA A 98 -11.51 2.71 20.17
N PRO A 99 -12.34 3.54 19.48
CA PRO A 99 -13.76 3.59 19.75
C PRO A 99 -14.46 2.29 19.31
N LEU A 100 -15.60 1.96 19.93
CA LEU A 100 -16.40 0.77 19.57
C LEU A 100 -16.93 0.80 18.12
N THR A 101 -16.80 1.94 17.43
CA THR A 101 -17.16 2.13 16.02
C THR A 101 -16.06 1.67 15.05
N MET A 102 -14.87 1.32 15.55
CA MET A 102 -13.75 0.90 14.73
C MET A 102 -13.49 -0.60 14.90
N ILE A 103 -13.36 -1.28 13.76
CA ILE A 103 -12.86 -2.65 13.72
C ILE A 103 -11.39 -2.61 13.37
N GLU A 104 -10.61 -3.47 14.00
CA GLU A 104 -9.23 -3.76 13.63
C GLU A 104 -9.15 -5.26 13.34
N THR A 105 -8.79 -5.62 12.11
CA THR A 105 -8.65 -7.02 11.71
C THR A 105 -7.26 -7.27 11.18
N VAL A 106 -6.52 -8.18 11.81
CA VAL A 106 -5.21 -8.62 11.33
C VAL A 106 -5.38 -9.85 10.46
N ILE A 107 -4.90 -9.79 9.23
CA ILE A 107 -5.01 -10.83 8.21
C ILE A 107 -3.62 -11.39 7.96
N GLN A 108 -3.39 -12.65 8.34
CA GLN A 108 -2.14 -13.33 8.04
C GLN A 108 -2.27 -14.12 6.73
N PHE A 109 -1.33 -13.92 5.82
CA PHE A 109 -1.26 -14.68 4.58
C PHE A 109 -0.43 -15.95 4.74
N LYS A 110 -0.69 -16.93 3.86
CA LYS A 110 0.19 -18.07 3.63
C LYS A 110 1.51 -17.61 3.01
N PRO A 111 2.58 -18.41 3.09
CA PRO A 111 3.80 -18.17 2.30
C PRO A 111 3.47 -17.97 0.82
N LYS A 112 4.17 -17.04 0.16
CA LYS A 112 3.93 -16.69 -1.26
C LYS A 112 4.01 -17.88 -2.22
N SER A 113 4.74 -18.93 -1.86
CA SER A 113 4.84 -20.19 -2.63
C SER A 113 3.52 -20.96 -2.72
N GLU A 114 2.60 -20.75 -1.78
CA GLU A 114 1.29 -21.42 -1.74
C GLU A 114 0.17 -20.61 -2.41
N TRP A 115 0.50 -19.46 -3.01
CA TRP A 115 -0.49 -18.59 -3.63
C TRP A 115 -0.90 -19.09 -5.02
N ARG A 116 -2.08 -18.66 -5.48
CA ARG A 116 -2.51 -18.93 -6.86
C ARG A 116 -1.48 -18.41 -7.86
N LYS A 117 -1.30 -19.13 -8.98
CA LYS A 117 -0.32 -18.76 -10.02
C LYS A 117 -0.55 -17.34 -10.53
N GLY A 118 0.51 -16.54 -10.59
CA GLY A 118 0.47 -15.15 -11.08
C GLY A 118 -0.14 -14.14 -10.11
N MET A 119 -0.38 -14.55 -8.85
CA MET A 119 -0.93 -13.67 -7.83
C MET A 119 0.17 -12.88 -7.11
N THR A 120 -0.09 -11.61 -6.85
CA THR A 120 0.83 -10.69 -6.16
C THR A 120 0.07 -9.96 -5.05
N ALA A 121 0.79 -9.43 -4.06
CA ALA A 121 0.16 -8.68 -2.97
C ALA A 121 -0.67 -7.50 -3.50
N ALA A 122 -0.16 -6.80 -4.52
CA ALA A 122 -0.89 -5.73 -5.20
C ALA A 122 -2.19 -6.20 -5.87
N LYS A 123 -2.18 -7.37 -6.54
CA LYS A 123 -3.39 -7.93 -7.17
C LYS A 123 -4.42 -8.37 -6.14
N LEU A 124 -3.99 -8.98 -5.04
CA LEU A 124 -4.88 -9.34 -3.93
C LEU A 124 -5.50 -8.09 -3.28
N LYS A 125 -4.72 -7.02 -3.09
CA LYS A 125 -5.23 -5.73 -2.58
C LYS A 125 -6.28 -5.15 -3.53
N ALA A 126 -6.03 -5.21 -4.85
CA ALA A 126 -6.98 -4.75 -5.85
C ALA A 126 -8.27 -5.60 -5.89
N GLU A 127 -8.15 -6.93 -5.82
CA GLU A 127 -9.28 -7.86 -5.76
C GLU A 127 -10.14 -7.60 -4.52
N HIS A 128 -9.50 -7.45 -3.36
CA HIS A 128 -10.16 -7.07 -2.12
C HIS A 128 -10.87 -5.73 -2.26
N ASN A 129 -10.17 -4.65 -2.63
CA ASN A 129 -10.78 -3.33 -2.76
C ASN A 129 -11.97 -3.32 -3.74
N HIS A 130 -11.88 -4.04 -4.86
CA HIS A 130 -12.96 -4.14 -5.83
C HIS A 130 -14.18 -4.91 -5.28
N ALA A 131 -13.96 -6.04 -4.59
CA ALA A 131 -15.02 -6.80 -3.92
C ALA A 131 -15.75 -5.95 -2.86
N TYR A 132 -15.01 -5.11 -2.13
CA TYR A 132 -15.55 -4.23 -1.11
C TYR A 132 -16.31 -3.04 -1.68
N PHE A 133 -15.79 -2.38 -2.73
CA PHE A 133 -16.51 -1.30 -3.39
C PHE A 133 -17.85 -1.75 -3.97
N ASN A 134 -17.91 -2.95 -4.53
CA ASN A 134 -19.16 -3.52 -5.07
C ASN A 134 -20.18 -3.88 -3.99
N SER A 135 -19.74 -4.23 -2.77
CA SER A 135 -20.66 -4.50 -1.66
C SER A 135 -21.18 -3.22 -1.00
N HIS A 136 -20.38 -2.16 -0.94
CA HIS A 136 -20.74 -0.88 -0.29
C HIS A 136 -21.54 0.05 -1.21
N THR A 137 -21.29 0.06 -2.52
CA THR A 137 -22.13 0.79 -3.50
C THR A 137 -23.57 0.30 -3.49
N ARG A 138 -23.79 -1.00 -3.24
CA ARG A 138 -25.14 -1.57 -3.03
C ARG A 138 -25.78 -1.19 -1.69
N GLN A 139 -24.98 -0.79 -0.69
CA GLN A 139 -25.47 -0.42 0.64
C GLN A 139 -25.53 1.09 0.90
N GLY A 140 -25.23 1.94 -0.09
CA GLY A 140 -25.39 3.40 0.00
C GLY A 140 -24.54 4.09 1.08
N ASN A 141 -23.57 3.39 1.68
CA ASN A 141 -22.82 3.86 2.84
C ASN A 141 -21.38 4.20 2.45
N LYS A 142 -21.01 5.49 2.56
CA LYS A 142 -19.66 5.99 2.29
C LYS A 142 -18.79 5.80 3.53
N THR A 143 -18.15 4.65 3.68
CA THR A 143 -17.13 4.42 4.71
C THR A 143 -15.73 4.64 4.11
N ASN A 144 -14.97 5.57 4.70
CA ASN A 144 -13.55 5.73 4.40
C ASN A 144 -12.81 4.53 5.01
N THR A 145 -12.44 3.58 4.14
CA THR A 145 -11.68 2.41 4.55
C THR A 145 -10.24 2.62 4.14
N TYR A 146 -9.37 2.76 5.14
CA TYR A 146 -7.93 2.75 4.93
C TYR A 146 -7.45 1.34 5.27
N CYS A 147 -7.17 0.53 4.25
CA CYS A 147 -6.27 -0.62 4.45
C CYS A 147 -4.89 -0.03 4.70
N TYR A 148 -4.42 -0.02 5.94
CA TYR A 148 -3.05 0.37 6.22
C TYR A 148 -2.12 -0.80 5.89
N ARG A 149 -0.95 -0.41 5.37
CA ARG A 149 0.08 -1.23 4.73
C ARG A 149 0.52 -2.38 5.62
#